data_AF-A0A3R6PHQ3-F1
#
_entry.id   AF-A0A3R6PHQ3-F1
#
_cell.length_a   1.000
_cell.length_b   1.000
_cell.length_c   1.000
_cell.angle_alpha   90.00
_cell.angle_beta   90.00
_cell.angle_gamma   90.00
#
_symmetry.space_group_name_H-M   'P 1'
#
loop_
_entity.id
_entity.type
_entity.pdbx_description
1 polymer ?
#
loop_
_entity_poly.entity_id
_entity_poly.type
_entity_poly.pdbx_seq_one_letter_code
_entity_poly.pdbx_strand_id
1 'polypeptide(L)'
;MTMKHFRRLTFLLSFIFILTVGGVAAMAANNGPCEDEEWSFAYVEFYNPDNNEAIYVYSFRTPQAGTTTSAKGAVYDKSTNTLTLTNCNLPDYRVVTNMMGDDFKIKLVGTSHVSALYAWGDGYGGSVEIVGDGKLYVNEKQKSTDAIVLQPEGTRSYFKISGNAEVHAFAGKTDGNLVLAMNTTVADCFAVNGLTGLQKTQATRMNYEQIQSIEIDLSGEGDICQVYKKADDKKLYTVTEGVRTEYNPDGTIKAENVRIYTEYELMPIPGNDGKYYMHELKTTEGTFNAEECGYTDTQESVAGYSLRSSSPAYVYIEEKTGDKCVFLYNSIDNNYKDYAYFKYDIAGVLGDVTDKYGNVSSYYMVEKSEDNVSFTRDQYYSNEYMLSQGYKVSGELEYIQNTYVVYSNAASGVLTAKTTVCKHATKVNTVTTKATMSKAGVITTTCRSCGKKLSTSRISKVSTIKLNAASYVYNGKVRTPAVTVKDAAGNILTKNKDYKATYSAGRKNVGKYSVKVTLCGNKYKDSKTMYFTINPKGTTIAATASGKGSMTVRWNKQMTQTTGYQLQYCANKNFRSGTKVKTVSKNKTIRTSVKKLASRKTYYVRVRTYKTVKINGKSVTFYSAWSKAKSVKVK
;
A
#
# COMPACT_ATOMS: atom_id res chain seq x y z
N MET A 1 -42.44 8.75 23.96
CA MET A 1 -42.40 9.28 22.57
C MET A 1 -41.20 10.22 22.52
N THR A 2 -40.04 9.68 22.18
CA THR A 2 -38.73 10.32 22.37
C THR A 2 -38.02 10.33 21.02
N MET A 3 -37.98 11.50 20.37
CA MET A 3 -37.20 11.71 19.15
C MET A 3 -35.73 11.89 19.52
N LYS A 4 -34.93 10.85 19.29
CA LYS A 4 -33.47 10.97 19.17
C LYS A 4 -33.15 11.47 17.76
N HIS A 5 -32.88 12.76 17.62
CA HIS A 5 -32.24 13.31 16.42
C HIS A 5 -30.79 12.80 16.34
N PHE A 6 -30.58 11.70 15.63
CA PHE A 6 -29.28 11.36 15.07
C PHE A 6 -28.96 12.37 13.96
N ARG A 7 -28.13 13.37 14.29
CA ARG A 7 -27.49 14.25 13.28
C ARG A 7 -26.65 13.37 12.36
N ARG A 8 -27.11 13.20 11.12
CA ARG A 8 -26.28 12.75 10.00
C ARG A 8 -25.24 13.83 9.74
N LEU A 9 -23.98 13.49 9.96
CA LEU A 9 -22.82 14.30 9.63
C LEU A 9 -22.64 14.26 8.11
N THR A 10 -23.29 15.17 7.40
CA THR A 10 -23.06 15.39 5.96
C THR A 10 -21.76 16.18 5.86
N PHE A 11 -20.64 15.50 5.58
CA PHE A 11 -19.38 16.11 5.19
C PHE A 11 -19.60 16.89 3.89
N LEU A 12 -19.85 18.20 3.98
CA LEU A 12 -19.77 19.11 2.85
C LEU A 12 -18.30 19.52 2.68
N LEU A 13 -17.76 19.23 1.49
CA LEU A 13 -16.43 19.62 1.01
C LEU A 13 -16.30 21.15 0.87
N SER A 14 -16.14 21.84 1.99
CA SER A 14 -15.74 23.24 2.02
C SER A 14 -14.93 23.48 3.29
N PHE A 15 -13.78 22.82 3.39
CA PHE A 15 -12.73 23.22 4.32
C PHE A 15 -11.80 24.18 3.59
N ILE A 16 -12.08 25.46 3.83
CA ILE A 16 -11.17 26.58 3.65
C ILE A 16 -9.87 26.24 4.40
N PHE A 17 -8.76 26.34 3.69
CA PHE A 17 -7.39 26.24 4.16
C PHE A 17 -7.21 27.06 5.44
N ILE A 18 -7.18 26.42 6.61
CA ILE A 18 -6.54 26.98 7.80
C ILE A 18 -5.13 26.39 7.81
N LEU A 19 -4.24 26.98 7.01
CA LEU A 19 -2.81 26.89 7.31
C LEU A 19 -2.60 27.77 8.55
N THR A 20 -2.76 27.19 9.73
CA THR A 20 -2.25 27.82 10.94
C THR A 20 -0.76 28.06 10.74
N VAL A 21 -0.39 29.31 10.98
CA VAL A 21 0.97 29.80 11.09
C VAL A 21 1.70 28.91 12.10
N GLY A 22 2.60 28.07 11.61
CA GLY A 22 3.31 27.09 12.42
C GLY A 22 3.55 25.80 11.67
N GLY A 23 4.46 25.85 10.71
CA GLY A 23 5.07 24.71 10.01
C GLY A 23 4.37 23.36 10.18
N VAL A 24 3.34 23.10 9.37
CA VAL A 24 3.13 21.74 8.91
C VAL A 24 4.35 21.47 8.04
N ALA A 25 5.42 20.99 8.66
CA ALA A 25 6.55 20.44 7.94
C ALA A 25 5.93 19.46 6.96
N ALA A 26 6.03 19.75 5.66
CA ALA A 26 5.66 18.81 4.61
C ALA A 26 6.24 17.47 5.05
N MET A 27 5.38 16.55 5.49
CA MET A 27 5.84 15.25 5.89
C MET A 27 6.49 14.71 4.64
N ALA A 28 7.80 14.49 4.69
CA ALA A 28 8.52 13.99 3.53
C ALA A 28 7.78 12.73 3.07
N ALA A 29 7.14 12.82 1.91
CA ALA A 29 6.24 11.79 1.41
C ALA A 29 6.96 10.43 1.50
N ASN A 30 6.41 9.53 2.31
CA ASN A 30 6.90 8.16 2.40
C ASN A 30 6.18 7.30 1.36
N ASN A 31 6.85 6.25 0.88
CA ASN A 31 6.24 5.28 -0.01
C ASN A 31 5.16 4.49 0.74
N GLY A 32 4.01 4.30 0.11
CA GLY A 32 2.85 3.63 0.68
C GLY A 32 1.76 4.57 1.21
N PRO A 33 0.64 4.01 1.68
CA PRO A 33 -0.41 4.78 2.34
C PRO A 33 0.03 5.33 3.69
N CYS A 34 -0.38 6.55 4.03
CA CYS A 34 -0.18 7.15 5.34
C CYS A 34 -0.97 6.39 6.42
N GLU A 35 -0.28 5.78 7.37
CA GLU A 35 -0.89 5.06 8.50
C GLU A 35 -0.34 5.51 9.87
N ASP A 36 0.17 6.74 9.96
CA ASP A 36 0.70 7.34 11.19
C ASP A 36 -0.42 7.60 12.23
N GLU A 37 -0.07 7.66 13.53
CA GLU A 37 -0.98 7.33 14.63
C GLU A 37 -2.09 8.33 14.94
N GLU A 38 -1.97 9.61 14.58
CA GLU A 38 -2.83 10.67 15.12
C GLU A 38 -3.73 11.39 14.08
N TRP A 39 -3.31 11.51 12.80
CA TRP A 39 -4.02 12.28 11.76
C TRP A 39 -3.99 11.67 10.34
N SER A 40 -4.07 10.34 10.21
CA SER A 40 -3.97 9.66 8.90
C SER A 40 -5.30 9.14 8.36
N PHE A 41 -5.69 9.58 7.15
CA PHE A 41 -6.91 9.15 6.45
C PHE A 41 -6.61 8.58 5.06
N ALA A 42 -5.70 7.62 4.95
CA ALA A 42 -5.34 7.04 3.65
C ALA A 42 -6.43 6.13 3.08
N TYR A 43 -6.79 6.32 1.83
CA TYR A 43 -7.77 5.47 1.15
C TYR A 43 -7.64 5.44 -0.36
N VAL A 44 -8.23 4.40 -0.95
CA VAL A 44 -8.52 4.28 -2.38
C VAL A 44 -9.99 3.90 -2.50
N GLU A 45 -10.78 4.76 -3.12
CA GLU A 45 -12.22 4.56 -3.29
C GLU A 45 -12.66 4.75 -4.74
N PHE A 46 -13.82 4.18 -5.05
CA PHE A 46 -14.64 4.53 -6.21
C PHE A 46 -15.85 5.30 -5.68
N TYR A 47 -15.96 6.57 -6.02
CA TYR A 47 -17.03 7.44 -5.53
C TYR A 47 -17.95 7.90 -6.66
N ASN A 48 -19.26 7.84 -6.45
CA ASN A 48 -20.26 8.36 -7.37
C ASN A 48 -20.91 9.63 -6.77
N PRO A 49 -20.69 10.82 -7.36
CA PRO A 49 -21.23 12.07 -6.84
C PRO A 49 -22.75 12.17 -6.98
N ASP A 50 -23.37 11.50 -7.94
CA ASP A 50 -24.81 11.64 -8.23
C ASP A 50 -25.68 11.05 -7.12
N ASN A 51 -25.17 10.01 -6.44
CA ASN A 51 -25.88 9.29 -5.39
C ASN A 51 -25.12 9.24 -4.06
N ASN A 52 -23.96 9.90 -3.99
CA ASN A 52 -23.05 9.93 -2.83
C ASN A 52 -22.62 8.54 -2.34
N GLU A 53 -22.43 7.60 -3.27
CA GLU A 53 -21.97 6.23 -2.98
C GLU A 53 -20.45 6.13 -3.05
N ALA A 54 -19.83 5.50 -2.04
CA ALA A 54 -18.40 5.24 -1.99
C ALA A 54 -18.10 3.74 -1.82
N ILE A 55 -17.23 3.20 -2.67
CA ILE A 55 -16.73 1.82 -2.62
C ILE A 55 -15.24 1.86 -2.30
N TYR A 56 -14.87 1.54 -1.06
CA TYR A 56 -13.48 1.52 -0.63
C TYR A 56 -12.82 0.19 -1.00
N VAL A 57 -11.77 0.24 -1.82
CA VAL A 57 -10.90 -0.91 -2.09
C VAL A 57 -9.68 -0.93 -1.16
N TYR A 58 -9.42 0.19 -0.50
CA TYR A 58 -8.52 0.32 0.65
C TYR A 58 -8.93 1.54 1.48
N SER A 59 -8.78 1.44 2.81
CA SER A 59 -9.06 2.53 3.74
C SER A 59 -8.34 2.31 5.06
N PHE A 60 -7.83 3.38 5.65
CA PHE A 60 -7.29 3.44 6.99
C PHE A 60 -7.97 4.57 7.77
N ARG A 61 -8.49 4.25 8.97
CA ARG A 61 -9.19 5.19 9.88
C ARG A 61 -10.29 6.06 9.26
N THR A 62 -10.94 5.56 8.20
CA THR A 62 -12.19 6.13 7.69
C THR A 62 -13.40 5.51 8.40
N PRO A 63 -14.60 6.12 8.36
CA PRO A 63 -15.82 5.53 8.93
C PRO A 63 -16.14 4.10 8.44
N GLN A 64 -15.61 3.70 7.27
CA GLN A 64 -15.77 2.37 6.69
C GLN A 64 -14.54 1.45 6.88
N ALA A 65 -13.55 1.84 7.68
CA ALA A 65 -12.35 1.04 7.94
C ALA A 65 -12.71 -0.38 8.43
N GLY A 66 -12.22 -1.41 7.73
CA GLY A 66 -12.50 -2.82 8.03
C GLY A 66 -13.70 -3.43 7.29
N THR A 67 -14.40 -2.69 6.43
CA THR A 67 -15.39 -3.26 5.51
C THR A 67 -14.74 -3.64 4.18
N THR A 68 -14.86 -4.90 3.76
CA THR A 68 -14.36 -5.33 2.44
C THR A 68 -15.44 -5.10 1.39
N THR A 69 -15.33 -4.00 0.65
CA THR A 69 -16.14 -3.77 -0.56
C THR A 69 -15.24 -3.91 -1.78
N SER A 70 -15.43 -4.99 -2.56
CA SER A 70 -14.68 -5.16 -3.80
C SER A 70 -15.41 -4.45 -4.94
N ALA A 71 -14.77 -3.44 -5.54
CA ALA A 71 -15.18 -2.92 -6.82
C ALA A 71 -14.84 -3.96 -7.90
N LYS A 72 -15.81 -4.36 -8.72
CA LYS A 72 -15.61 -5.41 -9.73
C LYS A 72 -14.50 -5.00 -10.70
N GLY A 73 -13.47 -5.84 -10.79
CA GLY A 73 -12.30 -5.58 -11.64
C GLY A 73 -11.27 -4.63 -11.03
N ALA A 74 -11.38 -4.26 -9.75
CA ALA A 74 -10.39 -3.46 -9.05
C ALA A 74 -9.88 -4.17 -7.79
N VAL A 75 -8.56 -4.27 -7.64
CA VAL A 75 -7.91 -4.91 -6.48
C VAL A 75 -6.71 -4.07 -6.06
N TYR A 76 -6.69 -3.62 -4.81
CA TYR A 76 -5.56 -2.91 -4.24
C TYR A 76 -4.60 -3.88 -3.51
N ASP A 77 -3.31 -3.75 -3.77
CA ASP A 77 -2.23 -4.44 -3.08
C ASP A 77 -1.37 -3.45 -2.30
N LYS A 78 -1.53 -3.46 -0.97
CA LYS A 78 -0.79 -2.60 -0.05
C LYS A 78 0.71 -2.80 -0.12
N SER A 79 1.20 -4.02 -0.34
CA SER A 79 2.65 -4.32 -0.33
C SER A 79 3.40 -3.67 -1.49
N THR A 80 2.69 -3.34 -2.56
CA THR A 80 3.23 -2.70 -3.76
C THR A 80 2.65 -1.31 -4.00
N ASN A 81 1.80 -0.82 -3.08
CA ASN A 81 1.03 0.42 -3.20
C ASN A 81 0.34 0.55 -4.58
N THR A 82 -0.26 -0.55 -5.04
CA THR A 82 -0.75 -0.66 -6.42
C THR A 82 -2.23 -1.04 -6.48
N LEU A 83 -3.05 -0.22 -7.12
CA LEU A 83 -4.40 -0.53 -7.57
C LEU A 83 -4.36 -1.23 -8.94
N THR A 84 -4.75 -2.49 -9.02
CA THR A 84 -4.88 -3.19 -10.31
C THR A 84 -6.31 -3.09 -10.84
N LEU A 85 -6.47 -2.52 -12.03
CA LEU A 85 -7.74 -2.47 -12.78
C LEU A 85 -7.71 -3.52 -13.90
N THR A 86 -8.54 -4.56 -13.77
CA THR A 86 -8.72 -5.64 -14.75
C THR A 86 -10.11 -5.55 -15.37
N ASN A 87 -10.20 -4.97 -16.56
CA ASN A 87 -11.47 -4.70 -17.25
C ASN A 87 -12.53 -4.03 -16.33
N CYS A 88 -12.09 -3.13 -15.44
CA CYS A 88 -12.98 -2.40 -14.54
C CYS A 88 -13.85 -1.42 -15.35
N ASN A 89 -15.17 -1.56 -15.25
CA ASN A 89 -16.12 -0.75 -16.01
C ASN A 89 -17.05 -0.01 -15.06
N LEU A 90 -16.59 1.13 -14.54
CA LEU A 90 -17.29 1.99 -13.59
C LEU A 90 -17.31 3.45 -14.08
N PRO A 91 -17.88 3.73 -15.26
CA PRO A 91 -17.80 5.06 -15.89
C PRO A 91 -18.57 6.16 -15.16
N ASP A 92 -19.33 5.82 -14.11
CA ASP A 92 -20.04 6.77 -13.25
C ASP A 92 -19.33 7.00 -11.91
N TYR A 93 -18.25 6.27 -11.62
CA TYR A 93 -17.48 6.41 -10.38
C TYR A 93 -16.10 7.00 -10.65
N ARG A 94 -15.71 7.98 -9.83
CA ARG A 94 -14.34 8.53 -9.82
C ARG A 94 -13.46 7.64 -8.98
N VAL A 95 -12.24 7.38 -9.44
CA VAL A 95 -11.20 6.82 -8.58
C VAL A 95 -10.66 7.95 -7.73
N VAL A 96 -10.80 7.85 -6.41
CA VAL A 96 -10.26 8.84 -5.48
C VAL A 96 -9.22 8.18 -4.60
N THR A 97 -8.07 8.83 -4.45
CA THR A 97 -7.04 8.42 -3.51
C THR A 97 -6.75 9.54 -2.53
N ASN A 98 -6.44 9.21 -1.29
CA ASN A 98 -5.98 10.18 -0.30
C ASN A 98 -4.74 9.66 0.41
N MET A 99 -3.72 10.51 0.58
CA MET A 99 -2.50 10.23 1.33
C MET A 99 -1.82 8.89 0.95
N MET A 100 -1.77 8.56 -0.34
CA MET A 100 -1.21 7.30 -0.84
C MET A 100 0.29 7.36 -1.13
N GLY A 101 0.98 8.39 -0.65
CA GLY A 101 2.42 8.57 -0.83
C GLY A 101 2.83 8.92 -2.27
N ASP A 102 4.14 8.86 -2.52
CA ASP A 102 4.75 9.23 -3.80
C ASP A 102 4.89 8.05 -4.79
N ASP A 103 4.61 6.81 -4.38
CA ASP A 103 4.80 5.61 -5.21
C ASP A 103 3.51 4.88 -5.59
N PHE A 104 2.36 5.51 -5.37
CA PHE A 104 1.06 4.95 -5.71
C PHE A 104 0.95 4.67 -7.21
N LYS A 105 0.50 3.46 -7.54
CA LYS A 105 0.39 2.96 -8.91
C LYS A 105 -1.02 2.52 -9.25
N ILE A 106 -1.43 2.77 -10.49
CA ILE A 106 -2.58 2.11 -11.09
C ILE A 106 -2.08 1.20 -12.21
N LYS A 107 -2.23 -0.11 -12.04
CA LYS A 107 -1.86 -1.12 -13.04
C LYS A 107 -3.06 -1.50 -13.89
N LEU A 108 -2.96 -1.28 -15.19
CA LEU A 108 -4.01 -1.60 -16.16
C LEU A 108 -3.81 -2.98 -16.77
N VAL A 109 -4.89 -3.77 -16.78
CA VAL A 109 -5.00 -5.06 -17.47
C VAL A 109 -6.29 -5.07 -18.30
N GLY A 110 -6.16 -5.02 -19.62
CA GLY A 110 -7.31 -4.87 -20.52
C GLY A 110 -7.80 -3.43 -20.61
N THR A 111 -9.12 -3.20 -20.69
CA THR A 111 -9.70 -1.85 -20.89
C THR A 111 -10.59 -1.47 -19.71
N SER A 112 -10.33 -0.31 -19.10
CA SER A 112 -11.08 0.18 -17.95
C SER A 112 -11.66 1.57 -18.17
N HIS A 113 -12.76 1.86 -17.48
CA HIS A 113 -13.57 3.08 -17.64
C HIS A 113 -13.95 3.65 -16.27
N VAL A 114 -13.67 4.94 -16.04
CA VAL A 114 -13.96 5.67 -14.79
C VAL A 114 -14.42 7.10 -15.09
N SER A 115 -15.19 7.72 -14.20
CA SER A 115 -15.68 9.09 -14.43
C SER A 115 -14.63 10.17 -14.19
N ALA A 116 -13.65 9.93 -13.32
CA ALA A 116 -12.47 10.77 -13.11
C ALA A 116 -11.39 10.04 -12.30
N LEU A 117 -10.20 10.63 -12.20
CA LEU A 117 -9.10 10.18 -11.34
C LEU A 117 -8.64 11.34 -10.45
N TYR A 118 -8.90 11.28 -9.15
CA TYR A 118 -8.60 12.33 -8.19
C TYR A 118 -7.62 11.81 -7.14
N ALA A 119 -6.50 12.50 -6.97
CA ALA A 119 -5.45 12.12 -6.03
C ALA A 119 -5.15 13.25 -5.06
N TRP A 120 -5.61 13.07 -3.82
CA TRP A 120 -5.42 13.98 -2.70
C TRP A 120 -4.19 13.58 -1.89
N GLY A 121 -3.39 14.57 -1.53
CA GLY A 121 -2.10 14.38 -0.88
C GLY A 121 -2.09 14.66 0.60
N ASP A 122 -2.80 15.71 1.04
CA ASP A 122 -2.79 16.25 2.41
C ASP A 122 -1.35 16.35 2.98
N GLY A 123 -0.46 16.96 2.19
CA GLY A 123 0.96 17.09 2.52
C GLY A 123 1.78 15.79 2.57
N TYR A 124 1.18 14.61 2.31
CA TYR A 124 1.84 13.29 2.39
C TYR A 124 2.21 12.68 1.02
N GLY A 125 1.58 13.14 -0.06
CA GLY A 125 1.82 12.61 -1.40
C GLY A 125 0.78 13.09 -2.39
N GLY A 126 0.23 12.17 -3.18
CA GLY A 126 -0.72 12.50 -4.26
C GLY A 126 -0.17 12.18 -5.65
N SER A 127 0.93 11.42 -5.73
CA SER A 127 1.46 10.93 -7.00
C SER A 127 0.61 9.81 -7.57
N VAL A 128 0.55 9.70 -8.90
CA VAL A 128 -0.03 8.55 -9.59
C VAL A 128 0.85 8.13 -10.75
N GLU A 129 1.31 6.88 -10.73
CA GLU A 129 1.94 6.23 -11.88
C GLU A 129 0.99 5.19 -12.51
N ILE A 130 0.62 5.40 -13.77
CA ILE A 130 -0.12 4.43 -14.57
C ILE A 130 0.86 3.45 -15.22
N VAL A 131 0.67 2.15 -14.98
CA VAL A 131 1.54 1.08 -15.49
C VAL A 131 0.73 -0.04 -16.16
N GLY A 132 1.42 -0.93 -16.88
CA GLY A 132 0.81 -2.11 -17.51
C GLY A 132 0.80 -2.02 -19.04
N ASP A 133 -0.11 -2.78 -19.64
CA ASP A 133 -0.33 -2.87 -21.10
C ASP A 133 -1.80 -2.63 -21.50
N GLY A 134 -2.63 -2.18 -20.54
CA GLY A 134 -4.03 -1.87 -20.74
C GLY A 134 -4.33 -0.40 -21.07
N LYS A 135 -5.63 -0.11 -21.24
CA LYS A 135 -6.18 1.22 -21.53
C LYS A 135 -7.10 1.68 -20.40
N LEU A 136 -7.04 2.95 -20.05
CA LEU A 136 -7.96 3.59 -19.11
C LEU A 136 -8.66 4.76 -19.79
N TYR A 137 -9.99 4.70 -19.87
CA TYR A 137 -10.84 5.81 -20.28
C TYR A 137 -11.25 6.58 -19.03
N VAL A 138 -10.94 7.88 -19.00
CA VAL A 138 -11.20 8.77 -17.87
C VAL A 138 -12.10 9.89 -18.34
N ASN A 139 -13.26 9.99 -17.69
CA ASN A 139 -14.25 11.06 -17.94
C ASN A 139 -14.83 11.07 -19.35
N GLU A 140 -14.96 9.91 -20.01
CA GLU A 140 -15.53 9.80 -21.38
C GLU A 140 -16.97 10.34 -21.49
N LYS A 141 -17.71 10.33 -20.37
CA LYS A 141 -19.06 10.90 -20.26
C LYS A 141 -19.07 12.40 -19.88
N GLN A 142 -17.90 12.99 -19.64
CA GLN A 142 -17.70 14.39 -19.22
C GLN A 142 -18.56 14.76 -17.99
N LYS A 143 -18.59 13.89 -16.98
CA LYS A 143 -19.33 14.09 -15.72
C LYS A 143 -18.54 14.92 -14.70
N SER A 144 -17.21 14.96 -14.83
CA SER A 144 -16.34 15.79 -14.01
C SER A 144 -15.79 16.96 -14.84
N THR A 145 -15.56 18.10 -14.18
CA THR A 145 -14.92 19.27 -14.80
C THR A 145 -13.53 18.90 -15.30
N ASP A 146 -12.72 18.28 -14.45
CA ASP A 146 -11.36 17.84 -14.77
C ASP A 146 -11.28 16.31 -14.79
N ALA A 147 -10.59 15.76 -15.78
CA ALA A 147 -10.49 14.30 -15.92
C ALA A 147 -9.57 13.70 -14.86
N ILE A 148 -8.41 14.32 -14.65
CA ILE A 148 -7.37 13.89 -13.73
C ILE A 148 -7.00 15.07 -12.85
N VAL A 149 -7.21 14.94 -11.54
CA VAL A 149 -6.91 15.98 -10.54
C VAL A 149 -5.87 15.44 -9.57
N LEU A 150 -4.79 16.19 -9.37
CA LEU A 150 -3.82 15.93 -8.31
C LEU A 150 -3.80 17.14 -7.38
N GLN A 151 -4.05 16.90 -6.10
CA GLN A 151 -3.98 17.92 -5.05
C GLN A 151 -2.97 17.49 -3.98
N PRO A 152 -1.67 17.60 -4.30
CA PRO A 152 -0.59 17.19 -3.41
C PRO A 152 -0.27 18.10 -2.24
N GLU A 153 -0.77 19.34 -2.25
CA GLU A 153 -0.66 20.28 -1.13
C GLU A 153 0.79 20.51 -0.66
N GLY A 154 1.67 20.85 -1.61
CA GLY A 154 3.06 21.20 -1.35
C GLY A 154 4.05 20.02 -1.43
N THR A 155 3.61 18.82 -1.83
CA THR A 155 4.52 17.68 -2.03
C THR A 155 5.11 17.61 -3.44
N ARG A 156 6.08 16.70 -3.65
CA ARG A 156 6.77 16.46 -4.92
C ARG A 156 5.97 15.55 -5.87
N SER A 157 4.65 15.67 -5.83
CA SER A 157 3.78 14.72 -6.51
C SER A 157 3.77 14.87 -8.02
N TYR A 158 3.58 13.74 -8.69
CA TYR A 158 3.63 13.65 -10.14
C TYR A 158 2.54 12.76 -10.74
N PHE A 159 2.21 13.02 -11.99
CA PHE A 159 1.44 12.10 -12.82
C PHE A 159 2.32 11.56 -13.94
N LYS A 160 2.43 10.24 -14.00
CA LYS A 160 3.31 9.58 -14.96
C LYS A 160 2.62 8.37 -15.57
N ILE A 161 2.92 8.11 -16.83
CA ILE A 161 2.55 6.88 -17.52
C ILE A 161 3.83 6.14 -17.89
N SER A 162 3.83 4.83 -17.64
CA SER A 162 4.96 3.94 -17.82
C SER A 162 4.58 2.69 -18.61
N GLY A 163 5.55 2.10 -19.30
CA GLY A 163 5.32 0.88 -20.08
C GLY A 163 4.46 1.14 -21.31
N ASN A 164 3.47 0.27 -21.56
CA ASN A 164 2.59 0.32 -22.72
C ASN A 164 1.17 0.79 -22.37
N ALA A 165 0.97 1.33 -21.17
CA ALA A 165 -0.34 1.82 -20.76
C ALA A 165 -0.76 3.05 -21.58
N GLU A 166 -2.06 3.15 -21.86
CA GLU A 166 -2.68 4.31 -22.51
C GLU A 166 -3.78 4.87 -21.61
N VAL A 167 -3.80 6.19 -21.42
CA VAL A 167 -4.91 6.89 -20.74
C VAL A 167 -5.62 7.78 -21.75
N HIS A 168 -6.89 7.50 -21.99
CA HIS A 168 -7.78 8.27 -22.88
C HIS A 168 -8.59 9.21 -21.99
N ALA A 169 -8.16 10.46 -21.87
CA ALA A 169 -8.76 11.44 -20.99
C ALA A 169 -9.61 12.46 -21.77
N PHE A 170 -10.72 12.89 -21.17
CA PHE A 170 -11.65 13.86 -21.75
C PHE A 170 -11.95 14.96 -20.71
N ALA A 171 -11.70 16.21 -21.07
CA ALA A 171 -12.03 17.35 -20.22
C ALA A 171 -13.56 17.49 -20.09
N GLY A 172 -14.02 18.13 -19.01
CA GLY A 172 -15.40 18.52 -18.82
C GLY A 172 -15.91 19.47 -19.91
N LYS A 173 -17.23 19.68 -19.96
CA LYS A 173 -17.88 20.46 -21.03
C LYS A 173 -17.53 21.95 -21.03
N THR A 174 -17.23 22.50 -19.86
CA THR A 174 -16.95 23.93 -19.66
C THR A 174 -15.72 24.06 -18.79
N ASP A 175 -14.70 24.77 -19.28
CA ASP A 175 -13.44 25.10 -18.59
C ASP A 175 -12.69 23.91 -17.94
N GLY A 176 -12.93 22.71 -18.45
CA GLY A 176 -12.33 21.49 -17.95
C GLY A 176 -10.90 21.26 -18.43
N ASN A 177 -10.11 20.58 -17.61
CA ASN A 177 -8.75 20.17 -17.93
C ASN A 177 -8.66 18.63 -18.09
N LEU A 178 -7.77 18.14 -18.95
CA LEU A 178 -7.38 16.72 -18.93
C LEU A 178 -6.64 16.38 -17.65
N VAL A 179 -5.73 17.27 -17.26
CA VAL A 179 -4.93 17.15 -16.05
C VAL A 179 -4.93 18.51 -15.37
N LEU A 180 -5.27 18.53 -14.08
CA LEU A 180 -5.11 19.66 -13.19
C LEU A 180 -4.30 19.20 -11.99
N ALA A 181 -3.17 19.86 -11.73
CA ALA A 181 -2.34 19.60 -10.58
C ALA A 181 -2.15 20.89 -9.79
N MET A 182 -2.73 20.94 -8.59
CA MET A 182 -2.74 22.14 -7.76
C MET A 182 -1.70 22.02 -6.66
N ASN A 183 -0.98 23.10 -6.40
CA ASN A 183 -0.04 23.20 -5.31
C ASN A 183 1.06 22.11 -5.32
N THR A 184 1.60 21.75 -6.49
CA THR A 184 2.73 20.80 -6.58
C THR A 184 4.08 21.52 -6.54
N THR A 185 5.11 20.89 -5.96
CA THR A 185 6.47 21.47 -5.94
C THR A 185 7.30 21.18 -7.19
N VAL A 186 6.77 20.41 -8.13
CA VAL A 186 7.52 19.90 -9.30
C VAL A 186 6.79 20.19 -10.60
N ALA A 187 6.81 21.45 -11.05
CA ALA A 187 6.07 21.88 -12.24
C ALA A 187 6.31 21.03 -13.52
N ASP A 188 7.50 20.43 -13.66
CA ASP A 188 7.90 19.64 -14.84
C ASP A 188 7.73 18.11 -14.66
N CYS A 189 7.01 17.65 -13.62
CA CYS A 189 6.90 16.22 -13.32
C CYS A 189 5.92 15.43 -14.22
N PHE A 190 5.17 16.12 -15.09
CA PHE A 190 4.23 15.52 -16.03
C PHE A 190 4.96 15.06 -17.30
N ALA A 191 5.60 13.89 -17.22
CA ALA A 191 6.43 13.35 -18.30
C ALA A 191 5.68 12.29 -19.13
N VAL A 192 4.65 12.72 -19.88
CA VAL A 192 3.85 11.83 -20.75
C VAL A 192 3.76 12.36 -22.18
N ASN A 193 3.79 11.45 -23.15
CA ASN A 193 3.50 11.75 -24.55
C ASN A 193 2.00 11.99 -24.73
N GLY A 194 1.63 12.90 -25.64
CA GLY A 194 0.24 13.30 -25.87
C GLY A 194 -0.23 14.44 -24.97
N LEU A 195 0.61 14.91 -24.03
CA LEU A 195 0.36 16.08 -23.19
C LEU A 195 1.39 17.16 -23.54
N THR A 196 1.19 17.84 -24.67
CA THR A 196 2.02 18.98 -25.09
C THR A 196 1.33 20.29 -24.76
N GLY A 197 2.08 21.35 -24.44
CA GLY A 197 1.50 22.67 -24.19
C GLY A 197 0.84 22.85 -22.82
N LEU A 198 1.26 22.05 -21.82
CA LEU A 198 0.86 22.28 -20.42
C LEU A 198 1.14 23.71 -20.01
N GLN A 199 0.13 24.33 -19.39
CA GLN A 199 0.27 25.62 -18.73
C GLN A 199 0.78 25.37 -17.32
N LYS A 200 1.68 26.25 -16.87
CA LYS A 200 2.17 26.24 -15.50
C LYS A 200 2.24 27.66 -14.97
N THR A 201 1.71 27.86 -13.78
CA THR A 201 1.79 29.12 -13.05
C THR A 201 2.29 28.85 -11.64
N GLN A 202 2.93 29.83 -11.02
CA GLN A 202 3.26 29.73 -9.60
C GLN A 202 1.95 29.72 -8.81
N ALA A 203 1.86 28.84 -7.81
CA ALA A 203 0.70 28.78 -6.94
C ALA A 203 0.65 30.05 -6.08
N THR A 204 -0.55 30.57 -5.90
CA THR A 204 -0.82 31.74 -5.08
C THR A 204 -1.82 31.37 -4.00
N ARG A 205 -1.67 31.97 -2.82
CA ARG A 205 -2.73 32.03 -1.82
C ARG A 205 -3.13 33.48 -1.61
N MET A 206 -4.39 33.69 -1.29
CA MET A 206 -4.88 35.01 -0.93
C MET A 206 -4.74 35.16 0.59
N ASN A 207 -3.93 36.12 1.04
CA ASN A 207 -3.79 36.47 2.45
C ASN A 207 -4.82 37.55 2.77
N TYR A 208 -6.01 37.09 3.18
CA TYR A 208 -7.14 37.97 3.47
C TYR A 208 -6.83 38.89 4.64
N GLU A 209 -7.17 40.17 4.50
CA GLU A 209 -7.15 41.10 5.63
C GLU A 209 -8.31 40.77 6.58
N GLN A 210 -7.96 40.42 7.82
CA GLN A 210 -8.91 40.13 8.89
C GLN A 210 -8.71 41.10 10.05
N ILE A 211 -9.81 41.53 10.65
CA ILE A 211 -9.83 42.41 11.81
C ILE A 211 -10.77 41.86 12.88
N GLN A 212 -10.57 42.27 14.13
CA GLN A 212 -11.60 42.13 15.17
C GLN A 212 -12.50 43.37 15.10
N SER A 213 -13.73 43.20 14.62
CA SER A 213 -14.72 44.27 14.59
C SER A 213 -15.33 44.46 15.98
N ILE A 214 -15.34 45.68 16.47
CA ILE A 214 -15.90 46.10 17.77
C ILE A 214 -17.02 47.10 17.51
N GLU A 215 -18.24 46.74 17.88
CA GLU A 215 -19.36 47.68 17.92
C GLU A 215 -19.43 48.28 19.32
N ILE A 216 -19.32 49.60 19.42
CA ILE A 216 -19.39 50.34 20.69
C ILE A 216 -20.70 51.11 20.74
N ASP A 217 -21.44 50.99 21.84
CA ASP A 217 -22.65 51.78 22.04
C ASP A 217 -22.28 53.14 22.64
N LEU A 218 -22.23 54.17 21.79
CA LEU A 218 -21.93 55.55 22.17
C LEU A 218 -23.19 56.38 22.49
N SER A 219 -24.37 55.75 22.59
CA SER A 219 -25.64 56.48 22.79
C SER A 219 -25.80 57.07 24.20
N GLY A 220 -25.00 56.63 25.17
CA GLY A 220 -24.97 57.13 26.55
C GLY A 220 -23.75 57.98 26.91
N GLU A 221 -23.70 58.46 28.17
CA GLU A 221 -22.59 59.27 28.70
C GLU A 221 -21.31 58.45 29.00
N GLY A 222 -21.39 57.12 28.93
CA GLY A 222 -20.30 56.21 29.32
C GLY A 222 -20.15 56.11 30.84
N ASP A 223 -19.39 55.12 31.30
CA ASP A 223 -19.05 54.94 32.70
C ASP A 223 -17.90 55.88 33.07
N ILE A 224 -18.04 56.63 34.17
CA ILE A 224 -16.94 57.47 34.68
C ILE A 224 -15.85 56.56 35.24
N CYS A 225 -14.73 56.48 34.52
CA CYS A 225 -13.63 55.58 34.78
C CYS A 225 -12.45 56.33 35.40
N GLN A 226 -12.00 55.88 36.58
CA GLN A 226 -10.75 56.37 37.16
C GLN A 226 -9.55 55.87 36.35
N VAL A 227 -8.64 56.78 35.99
CA VAL A 227 -7.50 56.45 35.13
C VAL A 227 -6.28 56.05 35.96
N TYR A 228 -5.77 54.87 35.67
CA TYR A 228 -4.52 54.34 36.21
C TYR A 228 -3.46 54.17 35.11
N LYS A 229 -2.20 54.20 35.51
CA LYS A 229 -1.02 53.90 34.66
C LYS A 229 -0.16 52.82 35.29
N LYS A 230 0.52 52.02 34.46
CA LYS A 230 1.51 51.01 34.90
C LYS A 230 2.90 51.42 34.44
N ALA A 231 3.81 51.68 35.39
CA ALA A 231 5.25 51.95 35.17
C ALA A 231 5.57 52.67 33.83
N ASP A 232 6.56 52.19 33.07
CA ASP A 232 7.01 52.79 31.80
C ASP A 232 6.08 52.52 30.60
N ASP A 233 4.87 51.97 30.81
CA ASP A 233 3.92 51.75 29.73
C ASP A 233 3.16 53.05 29.40
N LYS A 234 2.80 53.21 28.12
CA LYS A 234 2.09 54.39 27.60
C LYS A 234 0.57 54.23 27.58
N LYS A 235 0.05 53.13 28.13
CA LYS A 235 -1.36 52.75 28.12
C LYS A 235 -2.08 53.34 29.33
N LEU A 236 -3.39 53.42 29.22
CA LEU A 236 -4.29 53.85 30.28
C LEU A 236 -5.14 52.67 30.72
N TYR A 237 -5.49 52.63 31.99
CA TYR A 237 -6.23 51.53 32.58
C TYR A 237 -7.36 52.04 33.48
N THR A 238 -8.40 51.24 33.63
CA THR A 238 -9.45 51.42 34.64
C THR A 238 -9.72 50.10 35.34
N VAL A 239 -10.33 50.16 36.51
CA VAL A 239 -10.74 48.99 37.28
C VAL A 239 -12.17 49.16 37.74
N THR A 240 -12.98 48.12 37.53
CA THR A 240 -14.34 48.04 38.11
C THR A 240 -14.35 46.99 39.21
N GLU A 241 -14.90 47.32 40.37
CA GLU A 241 -15.13 46.36 41.45
C GLU A 241 -16.57 45.85 41.44
N GLY A 242 -16.76 44.58 41.74
CA GLY A 242 -18.07 43.94 41.75
C GLY A 242 -18.14 42.74 42.69
N VAL A 243 -19.31 42.11 42.73
CA VAL A 243 -19.54 40.85 43.44
C VAL A 243 -20.17 39.83 42.49
N ARG A 244 -19.74 38.57 42.57
CA ARG A 244 -20.33 37.47 41.79
C ARG A 244 -20.75 36.30 42.68
N THR A 245 -21.69 35.51 42.17
CA THR A 245 -22.06 34.21 42.75
C THR A 245 -21.33 33.10 41.99
N GLU A 246 -20.63 32.23 42.71
CA GLU A 246 -20.01 31.04 42.16
C GLU A 246 -20.94 29.84 42.24
N TYR A 247 -20.90 29.00 41.21
CA TYR A 247 -21.69 27.79 41.13
C TYR A 247 -20.77 26.56 41.04
N ASN A 248 -21.22 25.46 41.64
CA ASN A 248 -20.66 24.13 41.43
C ASN A 248 -21.04 23.62 40.01
N PRO A 249 -20.34 22.61 39.47
CA PRO A 249 -20.65 22.04 38.15
C PRO A 249 -22.08 21.48 38.01
N ASP A 250 -22.75 21.18 39.12
CA ASP A 250 -24.14 20.71 39.18
C ASP A 250 -25.18 21.86 39.22
N GLY A 251 -24.73 23.11 39.16
CA GLY A 251 -25.57 24.31 39.20
C GLY A 251 -25.95 24.78 40.61
N THR A 252 -25.50 24.11 41.67
CA THR A 252 -25.70 24.59 43.05
C THR A 252 -24.78 25.75 43.38
N ILE A 253 -25.20 26.66 44.27
CA ILE A 253 -24.37 27.80 44.69
C ILE A 253 -23.19 27.28 45.51
N LYS A 254 -21.97 27.63 45.09
CA LYS A 254 -20.70 27.33 45.75
C LYS A 254 -20.31 28.43 46.74
N ALA A 255 -20.44 29.69 46.33
CA ALA A 255 -20.14 30.86 47.16
C ALA A 255 -20.96 32.07 46.66
N GLU A 256 -21.51 32.84 47.59
CA GLU A 256 -22.21 34.09 47.27
C GLU A 256 -21.34 35.29 47.64
N ASN A 257 -21.56 36.42 46.96
CA ASN A 257 -20.89 37.70 47.26
C ASN A 257 -19.36 37.64 47.18
N VAL A 258 -18.81 36.83 46.27
CA VAL A 258 -17.37 36.80 46.02
C VAL A 258 -16.96 38.13 45.40
N ARG A 259 -16.18 38.92 46.13
CA ARG A 259 -15.63 40.18 45.63
C ARG A 259 -14.69 39.91 44.48
N ILE A 260 -14.85 40.67 43.41
CA ILE A 260 -14.00 40.63 42.23
C ILE A 260 -13.65 42.04 41.82
N TYR A 261 -12.51 42.19 41.15
CA TYR A 261 -12.20 43.38 40.38
C TYR A 261 -11.80 42.98 38.97
N THR A 262 -12.21 43.78 37.99
CA THR A 262 -11.91 43.59 36.58
C THR A 262 -11.03 44.72 36.10
N GLU A 263 -9.86 44.38 35.58
CA GLU A 263 -8.90 45.33 35.00
C GLU A 263 -9.19 45.49 33.50
N TYR A 264 -9.23 46.74 33.03
CA TYR A 264 -9.44 47.07 31.63
C TYR A 264 -8.30 47.96 31.11
N GLU A 265 -7.92 47.75 29.85
CA GLU A 265 -7.17 48.72 29.07
C GLU A 265 -8.16 49.73 28.46
N LEU A 266 -7.88 51.01 28.64
CA LEU A 266 -8.63 52.12 28.05
C LEU A 266 -8.04 52.43 26.67
N MET A 267 -8.73 52.00 25.62
CA MET A 267 -8.35 52.25 24.22
C MET A 267 -9.07 53.51 23.70
N PRO A 268 -8.36 54.56 23.24
CA PRO A 268 -9.01 55.78 22.75
C PRO A 268 -9.98 55.48 21.61
N ILE A 269 -11.18 56.07 21.65
CA ILE A 269 -12.16 55.92 20.57
C ILE A 269 -11.84 56.94 19.47
N PRO A 270 -11.55 56.51 18.24
CA PRO A 270 -11.24 57.43 17.14
C PRO A 270 -12.34 58.46 16.91
N GLY A 271 -11.96 59.72 16.72
CA GLY A 271 -12.89 60.83 16.50
C GLY A 271 -13.68 61.27 17.74
N ASN A 272 -13.39 60.71 18.93
CA ASN A 272 -14.13 60.97 20.16
C ASN A 272 -13.18 61.30 21.33
N ASP A 273 -12.70 62.54 21.36
CA ASP A 273 -11.77 63.01 22.40
C ASP A 273 -12.31 62.77 23.82
N GLY A 274 -11.48 62.14 24.66
CA GLY A 274 -11.83 61.85 26.06
C GLY A 274 -12.73 60.62 26.28
N LYS A 275 -13.14 59.91 25.21
CA LYS A 275 -13.90 58.65 25.29
C LYS A 275 -13.01 57.45 24.99
N TYR A 276 -13.22 56.37 25.74
CA TYR A 276 -12.39 55.18 25.69
C TYR A 276 -13.24 53.91 25.62
N TYR A 277 -12.81 52.95 24.81
CA TYR A 277 -13.28 51.58 24.86
C TYR A 277 -12.59 50.85 26.01
N MET A 278 -13.36 50.19 26.87
CA MET A 278 -12.85 49.37 27.97
C MET A 278 -12.60 47.95 27.48
N HIS A 279 -11.35 47.65 27.14
CA HIS A 279 -10.94 46.29 26.78
C HIS A 279 -10.61 45.48 28.03
N GLU A 280 -11.44 44.47 28.36
CA GLU A 280 -11.22 43.61 29.53
C GLU A 280 -9.91 42.83 29.40
N LEU A 281 -9.04 42.97 30.40
CA LEU A 281 -7.76 42.24 30.47
C LEU A 281 -7.91 40.98 31.32
N LYS A 282 -8.46 41.13 32.53
CA LYS A 282 -8.68 40.03 33.46
C LYS A 282 -9.64 40.42 34.57
N THR A 283 -10.33 39.42 35.09
CA THR A 283 -11.12 39.50 36.32
C THR A 283 -10.46 38.67 37.42
N THR A 284 -10.23 39.28 38.59
CA THR A 284 -9.53 38.67 39.74
C THR A 284 -10.42 38.66 40.97
N GLU A 285 -10.39 37.58 41.76
CA GLU A 285 -11.07 37.51 43.06
C GLU A 285 -10.30 38.30 44.12
N GLY A 286 -11.01 39.15 44.87
CA GLY A 286 -10.44 39.99 45.92
C GLY A 286 -10.92 41.45 45.85
N THR A 287 -10.24 42.29 46.61
CA THR A 287 -10.39 43.76 46.58
C THR A 287 -9.25 44.34 45.77
N PHE A 288 -9.52 45.35 44.96
CA PHE A 288 -8.47 46.00 44.18
C PHE A 288 -7.56 46.86 45.08
N ASN A 289 -6.25 46.72 44.92
CA ASN A 289 -5.25 47.63 45.48
C ASN A 289 -4.31 48.05 44.36
N ALA A 290 -4.34 49.34 44.01
CA ALA A 290 -3.58 49.89 42.90
C ALA A 290 -2.07 49.64 43.05
N GLU A 291 -1.49 49.93 44.21
CA GLU A 291 -0.05 49.80 44.45
C GLU A 291 0.42 48.34 44.37
N GLU A 292 -0.31 47.42 45.02
CA GLU A 292 -0.01 45.97 44.96
C GLU A 292 -0.11 45.41 43.54
N CYS A 293 -1.01 45.96 42.73
CA CYS A 293 -1.21 45.57 41.33
C CYS A 293 -0.30 46.34 40.35
N GLY A 294 0.58 47.22 40.85
CA GLY A 294 1.55 47.99 40.05
C GLY A 294 0.94 49.19 39.30
N TYR A 295 -0.24 49.64 39.70
CA TYR A 295 -0.93 50.80 39.16
C TYR A 295 -0.61 52.07 39.96
N THR A 296 -0.40 53.17 39.25
CA THR A 296 -0.39 54.53 39.81
C THR A 296 -1.67 55.25 39.41
N ASP A 297 -2.40 55.75 40.39
CA ASP A 297 -3.58 56.57 40.17
C ASP A 297 -3.19 57.96 39.65
N THR A 298 -3.77 58.36 38.52
CA THR A 298 -3.48 59.66 37.88
C THR A 298 -4.31 60.82 38.44
N GLN A 299 -5.34 60.53 39.25
CA GLN A 299 -6.40 61.48 39.65
C GLN A 299 -7.24 62.01 38.47
N GLU A 300 -7.09 61.45 37.27
CA GLU A 300 -7.90 61.78 36.10
C GLU A 300 -9.09 60.82 35.98
N SER A 301 -10.21 61.29 35.43
CA SER A 301 -11.35 60.45 35.09
C SER A 301 -11.78 60.67 33.64
N VAL A 302 -12.16 59.59 32.97
CA VAL A 302 -12.57 59.58 31.55
C VAL A 302 -13.87 58.82 31.36
N ALA A 303 -14.53 59.00 30.20
CA ALA A 303 -15.71 58.21 29.86
C ALA A 303 -15.29 56.87 29.23
N GLY A 304 -15.61 55.76 29.90
CA GLY A 304 -15.39 54.40 29.43
C GLY A 304 -16.65 53.77 28.84
N TYR A 305 -16.50 53.05 27.75
CA TYR A 305 -17.60 52.39 27.05
C TYR A 305 -17.29 50.90 26.88
N SER A 306 -18.29 50.06 27.14
CA SER A 306 -18.22 48.63 26.90
C SER A 306 -18.60 48.30 25.46
N LEU A 307 -18.16 47.13 24.97
CA LEU A 307 -18.59 46.65 23.65
C LEU A 307 -20.07 46.25 23.68
N ARG A 308 -20.76 46.50 22.58
CA ARG A 308 -22.10 45.95 22.30
C ARG A 308 -21.99 44.57 21.67
N SER A 309 -21.11 44.43 20.68
CA SER A 309 -20.83 43.17 20.01
C SER A 309 -19.39 43.13 19.50
N SER A 310 -18.85 41.92 19.30
CA SER A 310 -17.51 41.72 18.77
C SER A 310 -17.44 40.46 17.92
N SER A 311 -16.78 40.52 16.77
CA SER A 311 -16.58 39.37 15.87
C SER A 311 -15.29 39.54 15.06
N PRO A 312 -14.58 38.45 14.71
CA PRO A 312 -13.64 38.50 13.60
C PRO A 312 -14.42 38.77 12.31
N ALA A 313 -13.83 39.57 11.41
CA ALA A 313 -14.44 39.90 10.13
C ALA A 313 -13.39 40.04 9.02
N TYR A 314 -13.79 39.67 7.80
CA TYR A 314 -13.00 39.97 6.60
C TYR A 314 -13.25 41.42 6.19
N VAL A 315 -12.18 42.10 5.82
CA VAL A 315 -12.26 43.46 5.26
C VAL A 315 -12.61 43.36 3.78
N TYR A 316 -13.50 44.23 3.32
CA TYR A 316 -13.86 44.42 1.92
C TYR A 316 -13.55 45.86 1.52
N ILE A 317 -13.17 46.05 0.27
CA ILE A 317 -13.01 47.35 -0.39
C ILE A 317 -14.24 47.54 -1.28
N GLU A 318 -15.02 48.57 -1.03
CA GLU A 318 -16.12 48.97 -1.90
C GLU A 318 -15.55 49.61 -3.18
N GLU A 319 -15.78 49.01 -4.35
CA GLU A 319 -15.19 49.45 -5.62
C GLU A 319 -15.61 50.86 -6.03
N LYS A 320 -16.80 51.31 -5.57
CA LYS A 320 -17.33 52.64 -5.92
C LYS A 320 -16.60 53.77 -5.20
N THR A 321 -16.24 53.57 -3.93
CA THR A 321 -15.67 54.62 -3.08
C THR A 321 -14.19 54.39 -2.78
N GLY A 322 -13.75 53.14 -2.81
CA GLY A 322 -12.43 52.70 -2.33
C GLY A 322 -12.38 52.49 -0.81
N ASP A 323 -13.50 52.69 -0.10
CA ASP A 323 -13.54 52.59 1.36
C ASP A 323 -13.52 51.14 1.83
N LYS A 324 -12.98 50.94 3.04
CA LYS A 324 -12.98 49.64 3.70
C LYS A 324 -14.24 49.45 4.55
N CYS A 325 -14.88 48.30 4.39
CA CYS A 325 -16.04 47.90 5.18
C CYS A 325 -15.91 46.43 5.61
N VAL A 326 -16.79 46.00 6.51
CA VAL A 326 -16.94 44.59 6.91
C VAL A 326 -18.39 44.15 6.80
N PHE A 327 -18.61 42.85 6.81
CA PHE A 327 -19.95 42.27 6.81
C PHE A 327 -20.16 41.39 8.03
N LEU A 328 -21.10 41.77 8.90
CA LEU A 328 -21.37 41.06 10.15
C LEU A 328 -22.72 40.36 10.08
N TYR A 329 -22.76 39.12 10.59
CA TYR A 329 -23.96 38.31 10.61
C TYR A 329 -24.88 38.73 11.74
N ASN A 330 -26.03 39.32 11.41
CA ASN A 330 -26.97 39.85 12.39
C ASN A 330 -28.43 39.52 12.02
N SER A 331 -29.35 39.64 12.98
CA SER A 331 -30.77 39.40 12.73
C SER A 331 -31.36 40.49 11.84
N ILE A 332 -32.25 40.10 10.94
CA ILE A 332 -32.95 41.04 10.04
C ILE A 332 -34.02 41.82 10.82
N ASP A 333 -34.63 41.17 11.82
CA ASP A 333 -35.63 41.74 12.70
C ASP A 333 -35.33 41.44 14.19
N ASN A 334 -36.10 42.09 15.07
CA ASN A 334 -36.00 41.88 16.52
C ASN A 334 -36.60 40.53 16.99
N ASN A 335 -37.10 39.70 16.07
CA ASN A 335 -37.69 38.40 16.40
C ASN A 335 -36.68 37.24 16.30
N TYR A 336 -35.43 37.52 15.88
CA TYR A 336 -34.31 36.57 15.80
C TYR A 336 -34.61 35.32 14.95
N LYS A 337 -35.50 35.43 13.96
CA LYS A 337 -35.89 34.31 13.08
C LYS A 337 -35.03 34.23 11.83
N ASP A 338 -34.73 35.38 11.23
CA ASP A 338 -33.97 35.48 9.99
C ASP A 338 -32.71 36.32 10.21
N TYR A 339 -31.65 35.99 9.47
CA TYR A 339 -30.33 36.60 9.62
C TYR A 339 -29.71 36.87 8.25
N ALA A 340 -28.94 37.93 8.18
CA ALA A 340 -28.17 38.32 7.00
C ALA A 340 -26.81 38.89 7.41
N TYR A 341 -25.90 38.97 6.45
CA TYR A 341 -24.65 39.69 6.59
C TYR A 341 -24.89 41.15 6.22
N PHE A 342 -24.88 42.05 7.21
CA PHE A 342 -25.06 43.49 7.00
C PHE A 342 -23.72 44.19 6.84
N LYS A 343 -23.67 45.21 5.99
CA LYS A 343 -22.51 46.08 5.84
C LYS A 343 -22.32 46.94 7.09
N TYR A 344 -21.08 47.00 7.57
CA TYR A 344 -20.62 47.90 8.59
C TYR A 344 -19.40 48.68 8.07
N ASP A 345 -19.41 49.99 8.27
CA ASP A 345 -18.30 50.86 7.92
C ASP A 345 -17.24 50.82 9.03
N ILE A 346 -15.97 50.92 8.63
CA ILE A 346 -14.86 51.00 9.58
C ILE A 346 -14.77 52.43 10.09
N ALA A 347 -15.19 52.66 11.33
CA ALA A 347 -15.21 53.98 11.96
C ALA A 347 -13.84 54.39 12.52
N GLY A 348 -12.98 53.42 12.87
CA GLY A 348 -11.59 53.72 13.25
C GLY A 348 -10.81 52.54 13.82
N VAL A 349 -9.51 52.75 14.01
CA VAL A 349 -8.58 51.75 14.59
C VAL A 349 -8.49 51.97 16.09
N LEU A 350 -8.81 50.94 16.90
CA LEU A 350 -8.69 51.00 18.36
C LEU A 350 -7.27 50.63 18.82
N GLY A 351 -6.64 49.64 18.17
CA GLY A 351 -5.28 49.20 18.47
C GLY A 351 -5.09 47.69 18.29
N ASP A 352 -3.89 47.21 18.59
CA ASP A 352 -3.55 45.79 18.51
C ASP A 352 -3.62 45.12 19.89
N VAL A 353 -4.27 43.96 19.95
CA VAL A 353 -4.38 43.14 21.16
C VAL A 353 -3.59 41.86 20.97
N THR A 354 -2.73 41.53 21.94
CA THR A 354 -1.99 40.26 21.97
C THR A 354 -2.67 39.32 22.95
N ASP A 355 -3.12 38.16 22.47
CA ASP A 355 -3.71 37.15 23.34
C ASP A 355 -2.65 36.45 24.23
N LYS A 356 -3.12 35.61 25.16
CA LYS A 356 -2.24 34.86 26.08
C LYS A 356 -1.29 33.86 25.39
N TYR A 357 -1.49 33.58 24.11
CA TYR A 357 -0.63 32.70 23.30
C TYR A 357 0.34 33.48 22.42
N GLY A 358 0.30 34.82 22.43
CA GLY A 358 1.14 35.69 21.64
C GLY A 358 0.58 36.02 20.25
N ASN A 359 -0.68 35.66 19.95
CA ASN A 359 -1.30 36.03 18.68
C ASN A 359 -1.76 37.49 18.74
N VAL A 360 -1.46 38.27 17.70
CA VAL A 360 -1.84 39.67 17.60
C VAL A 360 -3.09 39.80 16.72
N SER A 361 -4.11 40.48 17.23
CA SER A 361 -5.34 40.84 16.52
C SER A 361 -5.52 42.35 16.52
N SER A 362 -5.75 42.94 15.34
CA SER A 362 -6.05 44.37 15.23
C SER A 362 -7.53 44.63 15.44
N TYR A 363 -7.85 45.47 16.41
CA TYR A 363 -9.21 45.83 16.81
C TYR A 363 -9.64 47.11 16.11
N TYR A 364 -10.81 47.06 15.49
CA TYR A 364 -11.40 48.15 14.73
C TYR A 364 -12.79 48.45 15.23
N MET A 365 -13.08 49.72 15.46
CA MET A 365 -14.43 50.18 15.71
C MET A 365 -15.22 50.16 14.40
N VAL A 366 -16.42 49.58 14.44
CA VAL A 366 -17.31 49.49 13.28
C VAL A 366 -18.70 50.00 13.62
N GLU A 367 -19.36 50.58 12.63
CA GLU A 367 -20.72 51.10 12.73
C GLU A 367 -21.57 50.56 11.59
N LYS A 368 -22.85 50.28 11.85
CA LYS A 368 -23.74 49.74 10.81
C LYS A 368 -23.90 50.80 9.72
N SER A 369 -23.66 50.42 8.46
CA SER A 369 -23.69 51.37 7.36
C SER A 369 -25.10 51.91 7.11
N GLU A 370 -25.21 53.20 6.84
CA GLU A 370 -26.50 53.89 6.61
C GLU A 370 -27.23 53.35 5.37
N ASP A 371 -26.48 52.84 4.38
CA ASP A 371 -27.03 52.26 3.15
C ASP A 371 -27.79 50.94 3.38
N ASN A 372 -27.64 50.34 4.57
CA ASN A 372 -28.26 49.08 4.99
C ASN A 372 -28.07 47.92 3.99
N VAL A 373 -26.94 47.90 3.26
CA VAL A 373 -26.62 46.79 2.36
C VAL A 373 -26.52 45.49 3.15
N SER A 374 -27.12 44.43 2.62
CA SER A 374 -27.08 43.10 3.25
C SER A 374 -27.11 41.96 2.24
N PHE A 375 -26.56 40.82 2.67
CA PHE A 375 -26.45 39.60 1.86
C PHE A 375 -26.94 38.37 2.63
N THR A 376 -27.58 37.44 1.92
CA THR A 376 -27.83 36.11 2.48
C THR A 376 -26.50 35.39 2.68
N ARG A 377 -26.51 34.30 3.48
CA ARG A 377 -25.32 33.48 3.69
C ARG A 377 -24.69 33.00 2.38
N ASP A 378 -25.50 32.49 1.46
CA ASP A 378 -25.01 31.93 0.19
C ASP A 378 -24.42 33.01 -0.72
N GLN A 379 -25.01 34.21 -0.72
CA GLN A 379 -24.49 35.36 -1.44
C GLN A 379 -23.15 35.83 -0.86
N TYR A 380 -23.06 35.97 0.47
CA TYR A 380 -21.85 36.43 1.15
C TYR A 380 -20.66 35.50 0.92
N TYR A 381 -20.86 34.18 0.98
CA TYR A 381 -19.78 33.21 0.75
C TYR A 381 -19.41 33.02 -0.73
N SER A 382 -20.09 33.71 -1.66
CA SER A 382 -19.71 33.73 -3.07
C SER A 382 -18.86 34.96 -3.38
N ASN A 383 -17.54 34.77 -3.48
CA ASN A 383 -16.61 35.84 -3.85
C ASN A 383 -16.98 36.52 -5.18
N GLU A 384 -17.47 35.75 -6.15
CA GLU A 384 -17.91 36.28 -7.45
C GLU A 384 -19.17 37.14 -7.29
N TYR A 385 -20.12 36.72 -6.45
CA TYR A 385 -21.31 37.51 -6.16
C TYR A 385 -20.96 38.81 -5.43
N MET A 386 -20.16 38.74 -4.35
CA MET A 386 -19.71 39.92 -3.61
C MET A 386 -19.00 40.92 -4.54
N LEU A 387 -18.10 40.45 -5.39
CA LEU A 387 -17.41 41.27 -6.38
C LEU A 387 -18.41 41.87 -7.39
N SER A 388 -19.41 41.10 -7.86
CA SER A 388 -20.46 41.63 -8.76
C SER A 388 -21.31 42.74 -8.13
N GLN A 389 -21.39 42.78 -6.79
CA GLN A 389 -22.07 43.83 -6.04
C GLN A 389 -21.15 45.03 -5.74
N GLY A 390 -19.90 45.00 -6.21
CA GLY A 390 -18.90 46.04 -6.00
C GLY A 390 -18.13 45.91 -4.70
N TYR A 391 -18.10 44.72 -4.07
CA TYR A 391 -17.34 44.48 -2.84
C TYR A 391 -16.21 43.49 -3.09
N LYS A 392 -15.00 44.01 -3.17
CA LYS A 392 -13.79 43.19 -3.33
C LYS A 392 -13.19 42.91 -1.97
N VAL A 393 -13.14 41.64 -1.58
CA VAL A 393 -12.45 41.26 -0.33
C VAL A 393 -10.99 41.73 -0.35
N SER A 394 -10.57 42.40 0.72
CA SER A 394 -9.24 42.96 0.92
C SER A 394 -8.25 41.85 1.28
N GLY A 395 -7.04 41.97 0.78
CA GLY A 395 -5.96 41.03 1.01
C GLY A 395 -4.90 41.10 -0.06
N GLU A 396 -3.77 40.46 0.20
CA GLU A 396 -2.64 40.41 -0.70
C GLU A 396 -2.50 39.03 -1.32
N LEU A 397 -2.21 38.98 -2.62
CA LEU A 397 -1.84 37.75 -3.29
C LEU A 397 -0.40 37.40 -2.92
N GLU A 398 -0.25 36.31 -2.16
CA GLU A 398 1.03 35.78 -1.78
C GLU A 398 1.40 34.60 -2.69
N TYR A 399 2.57 34.68 -3.30
CA TYR A 399 3.12 33.59 -4.08
C TYR A 399 3.70 32.52 -3.16
N ILE A 400 3.19 31.30 -3.28
CA ILE A 400 3.69 30.17 -2.51
C ILE A 400 5.03 29.76 -3.13
N GLN A 401 6.10 29.84 -2.35
CA GLN A 401 7.44 29.55 -2.82
C GLN A 401 7.54 28.08 -3.31
N ASN A 402 8.20 27.88 -4.45
CA ASN A 402 8.46 26.57 -5.06
C ASN A 402 7.22 25.69 -5.29
N THR A 403 6.02 26.29 -5.36
CA THR A 403 4.76 25.58 -5.50
C THR A 403 4.03 26.09 -6.74
N TYR A 404 3.38 25.21 -7.49
CA TYR A 404 2.89 25.47 -8.84
C TYR A 404 1.49 24.89 -9.07
N VAL A 405 0.74 25.51 -9.97
CA VAL A 405 -0.45 24.95 -10.61
C VAL A 405 -0.09 24.56 -12.04
N VAL A 406 -0.34 23.31 -12.41
CA VAL A 406 -0.05 22.77 -13.75
C VAL A 406 -1.34 22.23 -14.35
N TYR A 407 -1.68 22.67 -15.56
CA TYR A 407 -2.97 22.34 -16.18
C TYR A 407 -2.93 22.29 -17.70
N SER A 408 -3.95 21.70 -18.31
CA SER A 408 -4.07 21.53 -19.77
C SER A 408 -5.37 22.12 -20.31
N ASN A 409 -5.32 22.90 -21.38
CA ASN A 409 -6.50 23.43 -22.08
C ASN A 409 -7.04 22.52 -23.20
N ALA A 410 -6.61 21.26 -23.25
CA ALA A 410 -7.02 20.31 -24.27
C ALA A 410 -8.37 19.66 -23.94
N ALA A 411 -9.26 19.53 -24.93
CA ALA A 411 -10.58 18.92 -24.73
C ALA A 411 -10.53 17.39 -24.56
N SER A 412 -9.59 16.71 -25.22
CA SER A 412 -9.34 15.27 -25.06
C SER A 412 -7.89 14.94 -25.44
N GLY A 413 -7.38 13.80 -24.98
CA GLY A 413 -6.04 13.35 -25.31
C GLY A 413 -5.78 11.90 -24.96
N VAL A 414 -4.87 11.28 -25.72
CA VAL A 414 -4.32 9.95 -25.40
C VAL A 414 -2.94 10.12 -24.81
N LEU A 415 -2.86 9.94 -23.50
CA LEU A 415 -1.65 10.08 -22.73
C LEU A 415 -0.91 8.73 -22.71
N THR A 416 0.38 8.75 -23.05
CA THR A 416 1.22 7.55 -23.08
C THR A 416 2.57 7.83 -22.42
N ALA A 417 3.34 6.79 -22.13
CA ALA A 417 4.68 6.97 -21.56
C ALA A 417 5.55 7.82 -22.50
N LYS A 418 6.21 8.85 -21.96
CA LYS A 418 7.19 9.63 -22.73
C LYS A 418 8.28 8.69 -23.22
N THR A 419 8.41 8.55 -24.54
CA THR A 419 9.44 7.71 -25.15
C THR A 419 10.80 8.38 -25.01
N THR A 420 11.42 8.23 -23.85
CA THR A 420 12.89 8.25 -23.82
C THR A 420 13.34 7.10 -24.71
N VAL A 421 14.06 7.39 -25.80
CA VAL A 421 14.62 6.35 -26.68
C VAL A 421 15.43 5.38 -25.83
N CYS A 422 14.82 4.26 -25.44
CA CYS A 422 15.46 3.29 -24.60
C CYS A 422 16.48 2.54 -25.47
N LYS A 423 17.77 2.74 -25.20
CA LYS A 423 18.86 2.04 -25.89
C LYS A 423 18.85 0.51 -25.68
N HIS A 424 17.90 -0.01 -24.90
CA HIS A 424 17.79 -1.42 -24.49
C HIS A 424 19.09 -1.99 -23.88
N ALA A 425 19.87 -1.13 -23.22
CA ALA A 425 21.19 -1.48 -22.69
C ALA A 425 21.09 -2.49 -21.54
N THR A 426 20.11 -2.33 -20.65
CA THR A 426 19.90 -3.21 -19.50
C THR A 426 18.89 -4.31 -19.84
N LYS A 427 19.36 -5.56 -19.83
CA LYS A 427 18.58 -6.75 -20.21
C LYS A 427 18.32 -7.63 -18.99
N VAL A 428 17.13 -8.20 -18.91
CA VAL A 428 16.76 -9.20 -17.90
C VAL A 428 16.31 -10.47 -18.62
N ASN A 429 16.81 -11.62 -18.15
CA ASN A 429 16.47 -12.94 -18.69
C ASN A 429 15.56 -13.67 -17.71
N THR A 430 14.33 -13.95 -18.13
CA THR A 430 13.33 -14.63 -17.31
C THR A 430 12.93 -15.96 -17.95
N VAL A 431 12.88 -17.03 -17.16
CA VAL A 431 12.34 -18.31 -17.63
C VAL A 431 10.82 -18.21 -17.68
N THR A 432 10.26 -18.03 -18.88
CA THR A 432 8.80 -17.93 -19.09
C THR A 432 8.14 -19.31 -19.21
N THR A 433 8.91 -20.34 -19.56
CA THR A 433 8.43 -21.73 -19.56
C THR A 433 9.57 -22.67 -19.16
N LYS A 434 9.36 -23.46 -18.10
CA LYS A 434 10.33 -24.47 -17.67
C LYS A 434 10.35 -25.66 -18.62
N ALA A 435 11.54 -26.18 -18.92
CA ALA A 435 11.73 -27.39 -19.71
C ALA A 435 11.31 -28.64 -18.93
N THR A 436 10.75 -29.62 -19.65
CA THR A 436 10.26 -30.89 -19.11
C THR A 436 10.97 -32.06 -19.80
N MET A 437 10.60 -33.30 -19.48
CA MET A 437 11.11 -34.46 -20.23
C MET A 437 10.52 -34.56 -21.64
N SER A 438 9.35 -33.94 -21.88
CA SER A 438 8.63 -34.01 -23.16
C SER A 438 8.75 -32.74 -24.01
N LYS A 439 8.87 -31.56 -23.38
CA LYS A 439 8.83 -30.24 -24.03
C LYS A 439 10.04 -29.39 -23.65
N ALA A 440 10.53 -28.61 -24.60
CA ALA A 440 11.56 -27.60 -24.35
C ALA A 440 10.98 -26.41 -23.58
N GLY A 441 11.83 -25.72 -22.84
CA GLY A 441 11.49 -24.48 -22.14
C GLY A 441 11.91 -23.24 -22.94
N VAL A 442 11.55 -22.07 -22.41
CA VAL A 442 11.79 -20.77 -23.03
C VAL A 442 12.34 -19.79 -21.99
N ILE A 443 13.41 -19.10 -22.37
CA ILE A 443 13.91 -17.90 -21.71
C ILE A 443 13.51 -16.71 -22.58
N THR A 444 12.87 -15.72 -21.97
CA THR A 444 12.56 -14.44 -22.63
C THR A 444 13.50 -13.37 -22.08
N THR A 445 14.14 -12.65 -22.99
CA THR A 445 14.96 -11.49 -22.67
C THR A 445 14.11 -10.24 -22.85
N THR A 446 13.93 -9.47 -21.79
CA THR A 446 13.22 -8.19 -21.81
C THR A 446 14.19 -7.06 -21.46
N CYS A 447 13.87 -5.85 -21.90
CA CYS A 447 14.54 -4.67 -21.39
C CYS A 447 14.09 -4.41 -19.96
N ARG A 448 15.04 -4.25 -19.02
CA ARG A 448 14.72 -3.90 -17.63
C ARG A 448 13.98 -2.57 -17.56
N SER A 449 14.40 -1.62 -18.40
CA SER A 449 13.92 -0.24 -18.35
C SER A 449 12.55 -0.03 -18.97
N CYS A 450 12.21 -0.71 -20.07
CA CYS A 450 10.94 -0.50 -20.78
C CYS A 450 10.05 -1.75 -20.88
N GLY A 451 10.48 -2.90 -20.36
CA GLY A 451 9.72 -4.15 -20.42
C GLY A 451 9.62 -4.80 -21.80
N LYS A 452 10.04 -4.13 -22.88
CA LYS A 452 9.98 -4.64 -24.26
C LYS A 452 10.68 -6.00 -24.37
N LYS A 453 9.99 -6.97 -24.95
CA LYS A 453 10.55 -8.26 -25.35
C LYS A 453 11.58 -8.04 -26.46
N LEU A 454 12.83 -8.38 -26.17
CA LEU A 454 13.95 -8.19 -27.09
C LEU A 454 14.24 -9.47 -27.88
N SER A 455 14.22 -10.61 -27.19
CA SER A 455 14.55 -11.90 -27.80
C SER A 455 14.02 -13.06 -26.96
N THR A 456 14.04 -14.26 -27.55
CA THR A 456 13.78 -15.52 -26.85
C THR A 456 14.89 -16.52 -27.14
N SER A 457 15.25 -17.32 -26.14
CA SER A 457 16.15 -18.46 -26.29
C SER A 457 15.54 -19.73 -25.72
N ARG A 458 16.01 -20.88 -26.19
CA ARG A 458 15.45 -22.20 -25.88
C ARG A 458 16.19 -22.85 -24.70
N ILE A 459 15.44 -23.45 -23.79
CA ILE A 459 15.97 -24.41 -22.81
C ILE A 459 15.71 -25.82 -23.34
N SER A 460 16.75 -26.59 -23.59
CA SER A 460 16.63 -27.97 -24.08
C SER A 460 15.80 -28.84 -23.12
N LYS A 461 14.92 -29.68 -23.68
CA LYS A 461 14.18 -30.69 -22.89
C LYS A 461 15.14 -31.68 -22.24
N VAL A 462 14.76 -32.26 -21.10
CA VAL A 462 15.55 -33.32 -20.47
C VAL A 462 15.37 -34.62 -21.25
N SER A 463 16.47 -35.18 -21.76
CA SER A 463 16.44 -36.36 -22.64
C SER A 463 16.83 -37.65 -21.91
N THR A 464 17.77 -37.55 -20.97
CA THR A 464 18.41 -38.72 -20.36
C THR A 464 18.42 -38.61 -18.85
N ILE A 465 17.95 -39.65 -18.17
CA ILE A 465 18.08 -39.85 -16.73
C ILE A 465 18.52 -41.30 -16.52
N LYS A 466 19.76 -41.52 -16.04
CA LYS A 466 20.32 -42.87 -15.85
C LYS A 466 20.95 -43.05 -14.47
N LEU A 467 20.95 -44.30 -14.01
CA LEU A 467 21.77 -44.75 -12.89
C LEU A 467 23.11 -45.29 -13.43
N ASN A 468 24.20 -45.09 -12.70
CA ASN A 468 25.50 -45.68 -13.05
C ASN A 468 25.52 -47.21 -12.89
N ALA A 469 24.69 -47.76 -12.00
CA ALA A 469 24.48 -49.19 -11.85
C ALA A 469 23.03 -49.49 -11.44
N ALA A 470 22.43 -50.48 -12.10
CA ALA A 470 21.07 -50.96 -11.80
C ALA A 470 21.06 -52.18 -10.87
N SER A 471 22.22 -52.78 -10.58
CA SER A 471 22.33 -53.96 -9.72
C SER A 471 23.63 -53.99 -8.94
N TYR A 472 23.55 -54.43 -7.68
CA TYR A 472 24.69 -54.61 -6.77
C TYR A 472 24.66 -55.99 -6.14
N VAL A 473 25.82 -56.49 -5.73
CA VAL A 473 25.93 -57.65 -4.83
C VAL A 473 25.95 -57.17 -3.38
N TYR A 474 25.19 -57.86 -2.54
CA TYR A 474 25.14 -57.61 -1.10
C TYR A 474 26.53 -57.76 -0.47
N ASN A 475 26.96 -56.70 0.22
CA ASN A 475 28.24 -56.63 0.95
C ASN A 475 28.07 -56.01 2.34
N GLY A 476 26.83 -55.86 2.82
CA GLY A 476 26.54 -55.22 4.11
C GLY A 476 26.68 -53.70 4.15
N LYS A 477 26.99 -53.01 3.03
CA LYS A 477 27.06 -51.54 2.97
C LYS A 477 25.83 -50.94 2.29
N VAL A 478 25.49 -49.70 2.65
CA VAL A 478 24.44 -48.91 1.98
C VAL A 478 24.84 -48.66 0.52
N ARG A 479 23.91 -48.86 -0.41
CA ARG A 479 24.12 -48.60 -1.84
C ARG A 479 23.40 -47.33 -2.29
N THR A 480 24.14 -46.45 -2.95
CA THR A 480 23.66 -45.16 -3.49
C THR A 480 24.14 -45.04 -4.94
N PRO A 481 23.41 -45.56 -5.94
CA PRO A 481 23.82 -45.40 -7.33
C PRO A 481 23.85 -43.91 -7.71
N ALA A 482 24.89 -43.50 -8.43
CA ALA A 482 25.02 -42.15 -8.93
C ALA A 482 23.99 -41.93 -10.05
N VAL A 483 23.35 -40.75 -10.05
CA VAL A 483 22.38 -40.34 -11.06
C VAL A 483 23.06 -39.38 -12.01
N THR A 484 22.98 -39.67 -13.31
CA THR A 484 23.36 -38.74 -14.38
C THR A 484 22.11 -38.28 -15.11
N VAL A 485 21.94 -36.95 -15.21
CA VAL A 485 20.85 -36.31 -15.94
C VAL A 485 21.44 -35.47 -17.07
N LYS A 486 20.91 -35.60 -18.30
CA LYS A 486 21.31 -34.78 -19.45
C LYS A 486 20.11 -34.19 -20.19
N ASP A 487 20.30 -33.00 -20.74
CA ASP A 487 19.36 -32.40 -21.68
C ASP A 487 19.52 -32.97 -23.10
N ALA A 488 18.65 -32.57 -24.02
CA ALA A 488 18.69 -32.96 -25.43
C ALA A 488 19.88 -32.36 -26.20
N ALA A 489 20.56 -31.35 -25.66
CA ALA A 489 21.80 -30.80 -26.22
C ALA A 489 23.05 -31.55 -25.73
N GLY A 490 22.89 -32.52 -24.80
CA GLY A 490 23.97 -33.33 -24.27
C GLY A 490 24.62 -32.77 -22.99
N ASN A 491 24.15 -31.62 -22.49
CA ASN A 491 24.70 -31.00 -21.28
C ASN A 491 24.34 -31.81 -20.04
N ILE A 492 25.29 -31.92 -19.11
CA ILE A 492 25.06 -32.58 -17.81
C ILE A 492 24.40 -31.58 -16.86
N LEU A 493 23.24 -31.94 -16.32
CA LEU A 493 22.52 -31.12 -15.35
C LEU A 493 23.17 -31.24 -13.97
N THR A 494 23.08 -30.18 -13.16
CA THR A 494 23.75 -30.10 -11.87
C THR A 494 22.83 -30.55 -10.73
N LYS A 495 23.30 -31.51 -9.92
CA LYS A 495 22.58 -31.98 -8.73
C LYS A 495 22.41 -30.84 -7.71
N ASN A 496 21.26 -30.78 -7.05
CA ASN A 496 20.81 -29.74 -6.11
C ASN A 496 20.53 -28.35 -6.73
N LYS A 497 20.83 -28.16 -8.00
CA LYS A 497 20.48 -26.94 -8.77
C LYS A 497 19.35 -27.21 -9.76
N ASP A 498 19.60 -28.14 -10.69
CA ASP A 498 18.68 -28.49 -11.78
C ASP A 498 17.84 -29.73 -11.47
N TYR A 499 18.30 -30.58 -10.56
CA TYR A 499 17.55 -31.74 -10.09
C TYR A 499 17.94 -32.17 -8.67
N LYS A 500 17.04 -32.88 -8.00
CA LYS A 500 17.27 -33.58 -6.73
C LYS A 500 17.04 -35.07 -6.93
N ALA A 501 17.80 -35.90 -6.22
CA ALA A 501 17.63 -37.35 -6.22
C ALA A 501 17.37 -37.85 -4.80
N THR A 502 16.23 -38.52 -4.59
CA THR A 502 15.87 -39.14 -3.32
C THR A 502 15.85 -40.65 -3.45
N TYR A 503 16.28 -41.34 -2.40
CA TYR A 503 16.49 -42.78 -2.40
C TYR A 503 15.63 -43.43 -1.32
N SER A 504 14.98 -44.55 -1.63
CA SER A 504 14.23 -45.32 -0.62
C SER A 504 15.14 -45.80 0.52
N ALA A 505 14.61 -45.87 1.74
CA ALA A 505 15.32 -46.40 2.90
C ALA A 505 15.64 -47.91 2.77
N GLY A 506 16.45 -48.44 3.70
CA GLY A 506 16.71 -49.89 3.81
C GLY A 506 17.64 -50.50 2.75
N ARG A 507 18.19 -49.68 1.85
CA ARG A 507 19.12 -50.00 0.73
C ARG A 507 20.53 -50.49 1.14
N LYS A 508 20.59 -51.20 2.25
CA LYS A 508 21.72 -52.01 2.75
C LYS A 508 21.46 -53.50 2.51
N ASN A 509 20.20 -53.92 2.52
CA ASN A 509 19.76 -55.32 2.45
C ASN A 509 19.45 -55.77 1.02
N VAL A 510 19.17 -57.06 0.82
CA VAL A 510 18.75 -57.58 -0.48
C VAL A 510 17.33 -57.12 -0.78
N GLY A 511 17.10 -56.59 -1.98
CA GLY A 511 15.80 -56.04 -2.37
C GLY A 511 15.85 -55.17 -3.62
N LYS A 512 14.72 -54.50 -3.92
CA LYS A 512 14.57 -53.51 -4.99
C LYS A 512 14.25 -52.16 -4.37
N TYR A 513 15.00 -51.13 -4.78
CA TYR A 513 15.00 -49.81 -4.18
C TYR A 513 14.73 -48.74 -5.23
N SER A 514 13.97 -47.72 -4.86
CA SER A 514 13.62 -46.61 -5.76
C SER A 514 14.60 -45.45 -5.65
N VAL A 515 14.81 -44.78 -6.79
CA VAL A 515 15.53 -43.51 -6.91
C VAL A 515 14.59 -42.55 -7.63
N LYS A 516 14.00 -41.61 -6.90
CA LYS A 516 13.14 -40.56 -7.48
C LYS A 516 14.00 -39.36 -7.83
N VAL A 517 14.09 -39.07 -9.12
CA VAL A 517 14.77 -37.89 -9.65
C VAL A 517 13.71 -36.83 -9.92
N THR A 518 13.77 -35.72 -9.20
CA THR A 518 12.88 -34.57 -9.37
C THR A 518 13.66 -33.46 -10.06
N LEU A 519 13.25 -33.08 -11.26
CA LEU A 519 13.78 -31.91 -11.95
C LEU A 519 13.26 -30.64 -11.24
N CYS A 520 14.15 -29.70 -10.98
CA CYS A 520 13.85 -28.53 -10.15
C CYS A 520 14.65 -27.28 -10.58
N GLY A 521 14.61 -26.26 -9.74
CA GLY A 521 15.25 -24.97 -10.00
C GLY A 521 14.42 -24.09 -10.95
N ASN A 522 15.09 -23.09 -11.52
CA ASN A 522 14.41 -22.08 -12.34
C ASN A 522 14.11 -22.59 -13.76
N LYS A 523 14.89 -23.54 -14.28
CA LYS A 523 14.85 -23.96 -15.68
C LYS A 523 14.03 -25.22 -15.96
N TYR A 524 13.89 -26.13 -14.99
CA TYR A 524 13.36 -27.48 -15.23
C TYR A 524 12.21 -27.85 -14.28
N LYS A 525 11.34 -28.75 -14.73
CA LYS A 525 10.28 -29.39 -13.94
C LYS A 525 10.00 -30.82 -14.45
N ASP A 526 9.31 -31.61 -13.63
CA ASP A 526 8.95 -33.05 -13.77
C ASP A 526 9.66 -33.94 -12.73
N SER A 527 9.26 -35.21 -12.66
CA SER A 527 10.00 -36.23 -11.92
C SER A 527 9.95 -37.59 -12.62
N LYS A 528 10.97 -38.42 -12.38
CA LYS A 528 11.06 -39.81 -12.85
C LYS A 528 11.58 -40.71 -11.75
N THR A 529 10.92 -41.83 -11.54
CA THR A 529 11.36 -42.86 -10.58
C THR A 529 12.05 -43.99 -11.32
N MET A 530 13.29 -44.27 -10.94
CA MET A 530 14.06 -45.43 -11.39
C MET A 530 14.21 -46.44 -10.25
N TYR A 531 14.66 -47.64 -10.58
CA TYR A 531 14.88 -48.70 -9.59
C TYR A 531 16.25 -49.36 -9.78
N PHE A 532 16.85 -49.79 -8.67
CA PHE A 532 18.01 -50.67 -8.67
C PHE A 532 17.79 -51.84 -7.70
N THR A 533 18.56 -52.91 -7.87
CA THR A 533 18.47 -54.10 -7.02
C THR A 533 19.76 -54.37 -6.25
N ILE A 534 19.64 -54.96 -5.07
CA ILE A 534 20.75 -55.55 -4.33
C ILE A 534 20.47 -57.05 -4.29
N ASN A 535 21.32 -57.84 -4.94
CA ASN A 535 21.24 -59.29 -5.03
C ASN A 535 22.03 -59.95 -3.90
N PRO A 536 21.66 -61.17 -3.46
CA PRO A 536 22.39 -61.87 -2.40
C PRO A 536 23.83 -62.17 -2.82
N LYS A 537 24.72 -62.37 -1.85
CA LYS A 537 26.10 -62.79 -2.12
C LYS A 537 26.08 -64.22 -2.67
N GLY A 538 26.79 -64.46 -3.78
CA GLY A 538 26.94 -65.79 -4.36
C GLY A 538 27.66 -66.78 -3.44
N THR A 539 27.64 -68.05 -3.81
CA THR A 539 28.42 -69.10 -3.15
C THR A 539 29.17 -69.94 -4.17
N THR A 540 30.04 -70.81 -3.69
CA THR A 540 30.88 -71.71 -4.51
C THR A 540 30.67 -73.15 -4.08
N ILE A 541 30.79 -74.06 -5.05
CA ILE A 541 30.80 -75.50 -4.77
C ILE A 541 32.11 -75.84 -4.04
N ALA A 542 31.97 -76.44 -2.86
CA ALA A 542 33.09 -76.86 -2.02
C ALA A 542 33.54 -78.28 -2.38
N ALA A 543 32.57 -79.19 -2.62
CA ALA A 543 32.87 -80.58 -2.98
C ALA A 543 31.72 -81.22 -3.76
N THR A 544 32.06 -82.24 -4.55
CA THR A 544 31.11 -83.08 -5.27
C THR A 544 31.47 -84.54 -5.07
N ALA A 545 30.47 -85.41 -4.87
CA ALA A 545 30.64 -86.85 -4.76
C ALA A 545 29.71 -87.57 -5.74
N SER A 546 30.22 -88.63 -6.37
CA SER A 546 29.47 -89.47 -7.30
C SER A 546 28.94 -90.73 -6.62
N GLY A 547 27.69 -91.10 -6.92
CA GLY A 547 27.03 -92.32 -6.44
C GLY A 547 26.25 -93.01 -7.55
N LYS A 548 25.73 -94.21 -7.29
CA LYS A 548 24.93 -94.98 -8.26
C LYS A 548 23.69 -94.16 -8.67
N GLY A 549 23.62 -93.78 -9.94
CA GLY A 549 22.52 -92.96 -10.49
C GLY A 549 22.29 -91.62 -9.77
N SER A 550 23.30 -91.07 -9.10
CA SER A 550 23.17 -89.86 -8.30
C SER A 550 24.48 -89.06 -8.17
N MET A 551 24.34 -87.77 -7.85
CA MET A 551 25.46 -86.93 -7.42
C MET A 551 25.10 -86.15 -6.17
N THR A 552 26.07 -85.98 -5.27
CA THR A 552 25.92 -85.15 -4.08
C THR A 552 26.82 -83.93 -4.21
N VAL A 553 26.24 -82.76 -3.97
CA VAL A 553 26.94 -81.47 -4.10
C VAL A 553 26.92 -80.77 -2.75
N ARG A 554 28.08 -80.29 -2.31
CA ARG A 554 28.27 -79.46 -1.11
C ARG A 554 28.82 -78.10 -1.52
N TRP A 555 28.33 -77.03 -0.90
CA TRP A 555 28.75 -75.65 -1.17
C TRP A 555 29.11 -74.91 0.12
N ASN A 556 29.75 -73.76 -0.04
CA ASN A 556 30.10 -72.88 1.08
C ASN A 556 28.82 -72.23 1.66
N LYS A 557 28.75 -72.17 2.99
CA LYS A 557 27.57 -71.66 3.70
C LYS A 557 27.41 -70.14 3.47
N GLN A 558 26.18 -69.68 3.21
CA GLN A 558 25.79 -68.27 3.15
C GLN A 558 24.51 -68.06 3.98
N MET A 559 24.64 -67.40 5.13
CA MET A 559 23.53 -67.20 6.06
C MET A 559 22.89 -65.82 5.92
N THR A 560 23.71 -64.78 5.82
CA THR A 560 23.27 -63.39 5.81
C THR A 560 22.57 -63.03 4.51
N GLN A 561 21.41 -62.38 4.62
CA GLN A 561 20.59 -61.94 3.47
C GLN A 561 20.36 -63.05 2.43
N THR A 562 20.23 -64.30 2.89
CA THR A 562 20.03 -65.49 2.04
C THR A 562 18.90 -66.33 2.60
N THR A 563 17.90 -66.68 1.77
CA THR A 563 16.83 -67.62 2.14
C THR A 563 17.27 -69.06 1.91
N GLY A 564 17.89 -69.32 0.76
CA GLY A 564 18.27 -70.67 0.36
C GLY A 564 19.16 -70.69 -0.88
N TYR A 565 19.24 -71.85 -1.51
CA TYR A 565 20.10 -72.09 -2.67
C TYR A 565 19.32 -72.70 -3.83
N GLN A 566 19.83 -72.50 -5.03
CA GLN A 566 19.41 -73.26 -6.21
C GLN A 566 20.63 -73.97 -6.80
N LEU A 567 20.46 -75.25 -7.13
CA LEU A 567 21.42 -76.03 -7.87
C LEU A 567 20.89 -76.24 -9.27
N GLN A 568 21.67 -75.82 -10.26
CA GLN A 568 21.35 -76.06 -11.65
C GLN A 568 22.29 -77.12 -12.21
N TYR A 569 21.73 -78.10 -12.91
CA TYR A 569 22.48 -79.24 -13.43
C TYR A 569 21.94 -79.76 -14.77
N CYS A 570 22.83 -80.27 -15.61
CA CYS A 570 22.50 -81.01 -16.84
C CYS A 570 23.73 -81.71 -17.43
N ALA A 571 23.56 -82.51 -18.48
CA ALA A 571 24.67 -83.12 -19.21
C ALA A 571 25.39 -82.15 -20.17
N ASN A 572 24.78 -81.00 -20.48
CA ASN A 572 25.37 -79.99 -21.36
C ASN A 572 26.23 -79.01 -20.55
N LYS A 573 27.52 -78.91 -20.86
CA LYS A 573 28.48 -78.03 -20.13
C LYS A 573 28.08 -76.55 -20.09
N ASN A 574 27.34 -76.09 -21.09
CA ASN A 574 26.92 -74.70 -21.24
C ASN A 574 25.52 -74.43 -20.71
N PHE A 575 24.82 -75.43 -20.15
CA PHE A 575 23.45 -75.30 -19.62
C PHE A 575 22.42 -74.79 -20.64
N ARG A 576 22.68 -74.99 -21.94
CA ARG A 576 21.80 -74.53 -23.04
C ARG A 576 20.53 -75.36 -23.20
N SER A 577 20.57 -76.65 -22.88
CA SER A 577 19.44 -77.58 -23.00
C SER A 577 19.48 -78.65 -21.91
N GLY A 578 18.31 -79.23 -21.59
CA GLY A 578 18.18 -80.28 -20.57
C GLY A 578 18.46 -79.80 -19.13
N THR A 579 18.42 -78.49 -18.90
CA THR A 579 18.77 -77.83 -17.64
C THR A 579 17.69 -78.02 -16.58
N LYS A 580 18.06 -78.63 -15.45
CA LYS A 580 17.17 -78.83 -14.29
C LYS A 580 17.63 -77.98 -13.12
N VAL A 581 16.70 -77.50 -12.30
CA VAL A 581 16.97 -76.73 -11.08
C VAL A 581 16.38 -77.43 -9.88
N LYS A 582 17.19 -77.60 -8.83
CA LYS A 582 16.76 -78.07 -7.52
C LYS A 582 16.88 -76.93 -6.50
N THR A 583 15.77 -76.57 -5.87
CA THR A 583 15.71 -75.54 -4.83
C THR A 583 15.96 -76.16 -3.45
N VAL A 584 16.78 -75.49 -2.64
CA VAL A 584 17.06 -75.84 -1.25
C VAL A 584 16.62 -74.66 -0.39
N SER A 585 15.46 -74.78 0.26
CA SER A 585 14.77 -73.65 0.88
C SER A 585 15.35 -73.17 2.21
N LYS A 586 16.25 -73.95 2.83
CA LYS A 586 16.90 -73.62 4.11
C LYS A 586 18.35 -73.19 3.86
N ASN A 587 18.71 -71.96 4.23
CA ASN A 587 20.08 -71.43 4.11
C ASN A 587 21.13 -72.18 4.97
N LYS A 588 20.71 -72.89 6.02
CA LYS A 588 21.57 -73.76 6.85
C LYS A 588 21.96 -75.06 6.14
N THR A 589 21.17 -75.53 5.17
CA THR A 589 21.43 -76.76 4.41
C THR A 589 22.45 -76.48 3.31
N ILE A 590 23.65 -77.07 3.44
CA ILE A 590 24.80 -76.81 2.54
C ILE A 590 25.17 -78.00 1.64
N ARG A 591 24.33 -79.04 1.62
CA ARG A 591 24.53 -80.26 0.82
C ARG A 591 23.18 -80.76 0.34
N THR A 592 23.13 -81.27 -0.89
CA THR A 592 21.97 -82.04 -1.38
C THR A 592 22.41 -83.07 -2.42
N SER A 593 21.64 -84.15 -2.53
CA SER A 593 21.81 -85.17 -3.56
C SER A 593 20.78 -84.99 -4.67
N VAL A 594 21.24 -85.09 -5.92
CA VAL A 594 20.39 -85.22 -7.11
C VAL A 594 20.39 -86.70 -7.49
N LYS A 595 19.19 -87.30 -7.56
CA LYS A 595 18.98 -88.73 -7.83
C LYS A 595 18.34 -88.91 -9.21
N LYS A 596 18.23 -90.16 -9.68
CA LYS A 596 17.65 -90.54 -10.97
C LYS A 596 18.42 -89.94 -12.15
N LEU A 597 19.75 -89.95 -12.05
CA LEU A 597 20.66 -89.57 -13.13
C LEU A 597 21.09 -90.81 -13.90
N ALA A 598 21.32 -90.66 -15.21
CA ALA A 598 21.81 -91.77 -16.02
C ALA A 598 23.24 -92.14 -15.60
N SER A 599 23.46 -93.43 -15.32
CA SER A 599 24.78 -93.96 -14.96
C SER A 599 25.81 -93.73 -16.06
N ARG A 600 27.08 -93.61 -15.66
CA ARG A 600 28.24 -93.38 -16.52
C ARG A 600 28.24 -92.08 -17.33
N LYS A 601 27.21 -91.23 -17.21
CA LYS A 601 27.16 -89.89 -17.86
C LYS A 601 27.80 -88.81 -17.01
N THR A 602 28.40 -87.82 -17.67
CA THR A 602 28.94 -86.61 -17.02
C THR A 602 27.87 -85.54 -16.93
N TYR A 603 27.66 -85.02 -15.72
CA TYR A 603 26.78 -83.89 -15.45
C TYR A 603 27.60 -82.68 -15.00
N TYR A 604 27.17 -81.50 -15.42
CA TYR A 604 27.70 -80.22 -14.99
C TYR A 604 26.73 -79.60 -14.00
N VAL A 605 27.24 -79.14 -12.87
CA VAL A 605 26.45 -78.55 -11.79
C VAL A 605 27.03 -77.21 -11.34
N ARG A 606 26.16 -76.25 -11.07
CA ARG A 606 26.48 -74.95 -10.48
C ARG A 606 25.45 -74.57 -9.44
N VAL A 607 25.85 -73.76 -8.46
CA VAL A 607 25.00 -73.32 -7.35
C VAL A 607 24.88 -71.81 -7.33
N ARG A 608 23.71 -71.29 -6.93
CA ARG A 608 23.52 -69.88 -6.59
C ARG A 608 22.72 -69.75 -5.30
N THR A 609 22.89 -68.62 -4.62
CA THR A 609 22.04 -68.22 -3.50
C THR A 609 20.80 -67.48 -4.00
N TYR A 610 19.72 -67.52 -3.22
CA TYR A 610 18.56 -66.67 -3.43
C TYR A 610 18.04 -66.11 -2.11
N LYS A 611 17.31 -64.99 -2.21
CA LYS A 611 16.64 -64.35 -1.08
C LYS A 611 15.26 -63.90 -1.53
N THR A 612 14.25 -64.29 -0.76
CA THR A 612 12.88 -63.84 -0.95
C THR A 612 12.57 -62.73 0.06
N VAL A 613 12.02 -61.62 -0.42
CA VAL A 613 11.60 -60.46 0.38
C VAL A 613 10.19 -60.04 -0.01
N LYS A 614 9.49 -59.36 0.90
CA LYS A 614 8.17 -58.76 0.63
C LYS A 614 8.35 -57.34 0.10
N ILE A 615 7.76 -57.06 -1.07
CA ILE A 615 7.73 -55.72 -1.69
C ILE A 615 6.28 -55.45 -2.05
N ASN A 616 5.67 -54.42 -1.46
CA ASN A 616 4.27 -54.07 -1.65
C ASN A 616 3.33 -55.30 -1.47
N GLY A 617 3.52 -56.05 -0.38
CA GLY A 617 2.76 -57.27 -0.06
C GLY A 617 3.14 -58.52 -0.87
N LYS A 618 3.79 -58.36 -2.04
CA LYS A 618 4.16 -59.47 -2.94
C LYS A 618 5.54 -60.04 -2.61
N SER A 619 5.66 -61.38 -2.68
CA SER A 619 6.94 -62.07 -2.50
C SER A 619 7.78 -61.95 -3.76
N VAL A 620 8.96 -61.33 -3.65
CA VAL A 620 9.91 -61.16 -4.76
C VAL A 620 11.21 -61.88 -4.42
N THR A 621 11.73 -62.68 -5.36
CA THR A 621 12.97 -63.44 -5.17
C THR A 621 14.12 -62.85 -5.98
N PHE A 622 15.23 -62.58 -5.29
CA PHE A 622 16.48 -62.09 -5.85
C PHE A 622 17.52 -63.21 -5.87
N TYR A 623 18.31 -63.29 -6.93
CA TYR A 623 19.28 -64.35 -7.16
C TYR A 623 20.68 -63.78 -7.28
N SER A 624 21.66 -64.48 -6.76
CA SER A 624 23.06 -64.23 -7.11
C SER A 624 23.38 -64.77 -8.50
N ALA A 625 24.54 -64.35 -9.02
CA ALA A 625 25.14 -65.03 -10.16
C ALA A 625 25.42 -66.51 -9.82
N TRP A 626 25.40 -67.35 -10.85
CA TRP A 626 25.78 -68.75 -10.71
C TRP A 626 27.26 -68.89 -10.37
N SER A 627 27.59 -69.88 -9.53
CA SER A 627 28.97 -70.29 -9.31
C SER A 627 29.61 -70.79 -10.60
N LYS A 628 30.95 -70.85 -10.61
CA LYS A 628 31.66 -71.67 -11.59
C LYS A 628 31.10 -73.11 -11.55
N ALA A 629 30.92 -73.70 -12.72
CA ALA A 629 30.38 -75.05 -12.85
C ALA A 629 31.44 -76.10 -12.49
N LYS A 630 30.98 -77.25 -11.98
CA LYS A 630 31.79 -78.44 -11.72
C LYS A 630 31.22 -79.63 -12.48
N SER A 631 32.08 -80.46 -13.04
CA SER A 631 31.70 -81.71 -13.71
C SER A 631 31.74 -82.89 -12.73
N VAL A 632 30.76 -83.79 -12.84
CA VAL A 632 30.66 -85.01 -12.04
C VAL A 632 30.25 -86.16 -12.95
N LYS A 633 31.08 -87.22 -13.03
CA LYS A 633 30.73 -88.46 -13.74
C LYS A 633 29.95 -89.38 -12.80
N VAL A 634 28.71 -89.70 -13.13
CA VAL A 634 27.81 -90.53 -12.30
C VAL A 634 28.25 -92.01 -12.36
N LYS A 635 28.29 -92.70 -11.21
CA LYS A 635 28.65 -94.12 -11.13
C LYS A 635 27.57 -95.03 -11.72
#